data_AF-A0A534LPK0-F1
#
_entry.id   AF-A0A534LPK0-F1
#
_cell.length_a   1.000
_cell.length_b   1.000
_cell.length_c   1.000
_cell.angle_alpha   90.00
_cell.angle_beta   90.00
_cell.angle_gamma   90.00
#
_symmetry.space_group_name_H-M   'P 1'
#
loop_
_entity.id
_entity.type
_entity.pdbx_description
1 polymer ?
#
loop_
_entity_poly.entity_id
_entity_poly.type
_entity_poly.pdbx_seq_one_letter_code
_entity_poly.pdbx_strand_id
1 'polypeptide(L)'
;MRVRYEGGILVQEALKEVILDPARRTPGSVVSHGHMDHLTSGGIMTPQTVAVLKVRRGGTGQPLPYGKEIDLNGFRVVLKDAGHVFGSAMVRVDDLLYTGDFNPEGGSTCGRAQPEFVRDLIVDATYGRPGYNFPPKHDVESDLLNWLEMELAHGPVALGGYEFGKSQELIA
;
A
#
# COMPACT_ATOMS: atom_id res chain seq x y z
N MET A 1 15.42 -15.96 -10.04
CA MET A 1 14.89 -14.58 -9.94
C MET A 1 15.97 -13.61 -9.46
N ARG A 2 16.01 -12.40 -10.02
CA ARG A 2 16.89 -11.29 -9.64
C ARG A 2 16.03 -10.05 -9.37
N VAL A 3 16.30 -9.35 -8.27
CA VAL A 3 15.56 -8.15 -7.84
C VAL A 3 16.53 -6.98 -7.75
N ARG A 4 16.14 -5.82 -8.29
CA ARG A 4 16.91 -4.57 -8.21
C ARG A 4 16.00 -3.36 -8.09
N TYR A 5 16.51 -2.29 -7.52
CA TYR A 5 15.85 -0.98 -7.56
C TYR A 5 16.38 -0.17 -8.76
N GLU A 6 15.51 0.19 -9.68
CA GLU A 6 15.81 0.96 -10.89
C GLU A 6 14.62 1.86 -11.25
N GLY A 7 14.39 2.90 -10.44
CA GLY A 7 13.19 3.74 -10.57
C GLY A 7 11.90 2.95 -10.34
N GLY A 8 11.95 2.00 -9.39
CA GLY A 8 10.93 0.99 -9.11
C GLY A 8 11.62 -0.34 -8.77
N ILE A 9 10.87 -1.32 -8.26
CA ILE A 9 11.39 -2.66 -7.97
C ILE A 9 11.28 -3.52 -9.23
N LEU A 10 12.41 -3.75 -9.88
CA LEU A 10 12.51 -4.58 -11.07
C LEU A 10 12.74 -6.04 -10.68
N VAL A 11 11.80 -6.91 -11.04
CA VAL A 11 11.86 -8.36 -10.86
C VAL A 11 12.13 -9.02 -12.21
N GLN A 12 13.22 -9.78 -12.30
CA GLN A 12 13.66 -10.42 -13.54
C GLN A 12 13.95 -11.91 -13.36
N GLU A 13 13.53 -12.72 -14.33
CA GLU A 13 13.88 -14.14 -14.40
C GLU A 13 14.02 -14.60 -15.86
N ALA A 14 15.24 -15.02 -16.24
CA ALA A 14 15.60 -15.28 -17.64
C ALA A 14 15.25 -14.08 -18.54
N LEU A 15 14.27 -14.22 -19.42
CA LEU A 15 13.79 -13.16 -20.33
C LEU A 15 12.53 -12.43 -19.82
N LYS A 16 11.99 -12.84 -18.66
CA LYS A 16 10.80 -12.24 -18.06
C LYS A 16 11.19 -11.03 -17.21
N GLU A 17 10.40 -9.96 -17.30
CA GLU A 17 10.52 -8.81 -16.40
C GLU A 17 9.17 -8.21 -16.02
N VAL A 18 9.10 -7.71 -14.78
CA VAL A 18 8.00 -6.89 -14.27
C VAL A 18 8.58 -5.84 -13.34
N ILE A 19 8.05 -4.61 -13.39
CA ILE A 19 8.41 -3.53 -12.49
C ILE A 19 7.25 -3.22 -11.54
N LEU A 20 7.56 -3.11 -10.25
CA LEU A 20 6.63 -2.75 -9.19
C LEU A 20 6.92 -1.32 -8.75
N ASP A 21 5.86 -0.53 -8.55
CA ASP A 21 5.92 0.90 -8.18
C ASP A 21 6.94 1.70 -8.99
N PRO A 22 6.78 1.78 -10.32
CA PRO A 22 7.70 2.54 -11.14
C PRO A 22 7.58 4.04 -10.83
N ALA A 23 8.71 4.75 -10.84
CA ALA A 23 8.79 6.19 -10.61
C ALA A 23 8.18 7.02 -11.77
N ARG A 24 7.89 6.38 -12.91
CA ARG A 24 7.31 7.01 -14.10
C ARG A 24 6.26 6.08 -14.70
N ARG A 25 5.40 6.64 -15.57
CA ARG A 25 4.40 5.87 -16.32
C ARG A 25 5.09 4.76 -17.13
N THR A 26 4.85 3.53 -16.71
CA THR A 26 5.37 2.32 -17.37
C THR A 26 4.20 1.35 -17.57
N PRO A 27 3.63 1.27 -18.78
CA PRO A 27 2.59 0.28 -19.08
C PRO A 27 3.06 -1.15 -18.75
N GLY A 28 2.18 -1.97 -18.19
CA GLY A 28 2.54 -3.34 -17.75
C GLY A 28 3.30 -3.42 -16.43
N SER A 29 3.44 -2.31 -15.71
CA SER A 29 3.90 -2.29 -14.32
C SER A 29 2.78 -2.65 -13.34
N VAL A 30 3.15 -2.90 -12.08
CA VAL A 30 2.20 -3.02 -10.97
C VAL A 30 2.38 -1.84 -10.03
N VAL A 31 1.28 -1.23 -9.59
CA VAL A 31 1.26 -0.15 -8.59
C VAL A 31 0.58 -0.66 -7.33
N SER A 32 1.29 -0.60 -6.21
CA SER A 32 0.86 -1.14 -4.92
C SER A 32 -0.27 -0.31 -4.32
N HIS A 33 -0.17 1.02 -4.30
CA HIS A 33 -1.16 1.87 -3.63
C HIS A 33 -1.19 3.32 -4.12
N GLY A 34 -2.08 4.12 -3.50
CA GLY A 34 -2.45 5.47 -3.92
C GLY A 34 -1.60 6.63 -3.38
N HIS A 35 -0.50 6.39 -2.67
CA HIS A 35 0.41 7.48 -2.27
C HIS A 35 1.26 7.98 -3.44
N MET A 36 1.60 9.27 -3.43
CA MET A 36 2.08 9.96 -4.63
C MET A 36 3.46 9.53 -5.11
N ASP A 37 4.26 8.99 -4.21
CA ASP A 37 5.57 8.39 -4.40
C ASP A 37 5.51 7.00 -5.07
N HIS A 38 4.35 6.32 -5.04
CA HIS A 38 4.11 5.05 -5.73
C HIS A 38 3.18 5.18 -6.94
N LEU A 39 2.22 6.11 -6.86
CA LEU A 39 1.08 6.19 -7.77
C LEU A 39 1.45 6.73 -9.15
N THR A 40 1.43 5.85 -10.16
CA THR A 40 1.59 6.19 -11.57
C THR A 40 0.42 5.71 -12.43
N SER A 41 0.27 6.32 -13.62
CA SER A 41 -0.77 5.97 -14.59
C SER A 41 -0.34 4.83 -15.50
N GLY A 42 -1.27 4.02 -15.98
CA GLY A 42 -1.06 2.94 -16.96
C GLY A 42 -0.61 1.59 -16.38
N GLY A 43 -0.42 1.49 -15.06
CA GLY A 43 -0.09 0.24 -14.37
C GLY A 43 -1.32 -0.61 -14.02
N ILE A 44 -1.07 -1.82 -13.57
CA ILE A 44 -2.03 -2.73 -12.95
C ILE A 44 -2.10 -2.40 -11.45
N MET A 45 -3.31 -2.25 -10.92
CA MET A 45 -3.54 -1.86 -9.52
C MET A 45 -4.93 -2.30 -9.07
N THR A 46 -5.23 -2.21 -7.78
CA THR A 46 -6.57 -2.53 -7.29
C THR A 46 -7.62 -1.57 -7.86
N PRO A 47 -8.90 -1.98 -7.98
CA PRO A 47 -9.98 -1.09 -8.40
C PRO A 47 -10.06 0.20 -7.56
N GLN A 48 -9.77 0.09 -6.27
CA GLN A 48 -9.70 1.19 -5.31
C GLN A 48 -8.56 2.15 -5.65
N THR A 49 -7.35 1.64 -5.91
CA THR A 49 -6.22 2.46 -6.33
C THR A 49 -6.48 3.13 -7.70
N VAL A 50 -7.21 2.49 -8.63
CA VAL A 50 -7.67 3.16 -9.86
C VAL A 50 -8.58 4.35 -9.56
N ALA A 51 -9.52 4.22 -8.61
CA ALA A 51 -10.38 5.32 -8.21
C ALA A 51 -9.57 6.48 -7.59
N VAL A 52 -8.60 6.16 -6.73
CA VAL A 52 -7.67 7.14 -6.15
C VAL A 52 -6.84 7.83 -7.24
N LEU A 53 -6.30 7.07 -8.21
CA LEU A 53 -5.56 7.60 -9.36
C LEU A 53 -6.38 8.62 -10.15
N LYS A 54 -7.65 8.30 -10.42
CA LYS A 54 -8.55 9.18 -11.17
C LYS A 54 -8.76 10.51 -10.44
N VAL A 55 -8.97 10.49 -9.13
CA VAL A 55 -9.18 11.70 -8.32
C VAL A 55 -7.90 12.50 -8.17
N ARG A 56 -6.77 11.85 -7.84
CA ARG A 56 -5.51 12.54 -7.50
C ARG A 56 -4.70 12.99 -8.71
N ARG A 57 -4.79 12.29 -9.85
CA ARG A 57 -3.95 12.54 -11.04
C ARG A 57 -4.71 12.57 -12.37
N GLY A 58 -6.01 12.27 -12.41
CA GLY A 58 -6.76 12.15 -13.67
C GLY A 58 -6.29 11.01 -14.59
N GLY A 59 -5.58 10.03 -14.03
CA GLY A 59 -4.98 8.91 -14.76
C GLY A 59 -5.93 7.73 -14.99
N THR A 60 -5.44 6.74 -15.74
CA THR A 60 -6.11 5.46 -15.95
C THR A 60 -5.18 4.33 -15.54
N GLY A 61 -5.75 3.19 -15.13
CA GLY A 61 -5.01 2.00 -14.75
C GLY A 61 -5.82 0.76 -15.06
N GLN A 62 -5.18 -0.39 -15.10
CA GLN A 62 -5.84 -1.68 -15.27
C GLN A 62 -6.25 -2.21 -13.89
N PRO A 63 -7.55 -2.33 -13.59
CA PRO A 63 -7.99 -2.83 -12.30
C PRO A 63 -7.76 -4.34 -12.19
N LEU A 64 -7.17 -4.78 -11.08
CA LEU A 64 -7.02 -6.18 -10.69
C LEU A 64 -7.55 -6.36 -9.26
N PRO A 65 -8.72 -7.01 -9.06
CA PRO A 65 -9.24 -7.27 -7.72
C PRO A 65 -8.30 -8.17 -6.91
N TYR A 66 -8.32 -8.04 -5.59
CA TYR A 66 -7.54 -8.89 -4.70
C TYR A 66 -7.81 -10.39 -4.96
N GLY A 67 -6.75 -11.20 -4.86
CA GLY A 67 -6.82 -12.65 -5.04
C GLY A 67 -7.06 -13.11 -6.49
N LYS A 68 -7.21 -12.20 -7.46
CA LYS A 68 -7.24 -12.56 -8.88
C LYS A 68 -5.83 -12.67 -9.42
N GLU A 69 -5.59 -13.74 -10.16
CA GLU A 69 -4.31 -14.04 -10.82
C GLU A 69 -4.35 -13.61 -12.27
N ILE A 70 -3.23 -13.06 -12.75
CA ILE A 70 -2.97 -12.77 -14.16
C ILE A 70 -1.60 -13.30 -14.56
N ASP A 71 -1.43 -13.63 -15.84
CA ASP A 71 -0.11 -13.74 -16.45
C ASP A 71 0.35 -12.34 -16.87
N LEU A 72 1.50 -11.91 -16.35
CA LEU A 72 2.14 -10.65 -16.71
C LEU A 72 3.58 -10.93 -17.12
N ASN A 73 3.84 -10.88 -18.43
CA ASN A 73 5.15 -11.19 -19.02
C ASN A 73 5.67 -12.58 -18.60
N GLY A 74 4.77 -13.57 -18.45
CA GLY A 74 5.11 -14.92 -18.03
C GLY A 74 5.29 -15.11 -16.51
N PHE A 75 5.07 -14.07 -15.70
CA PHE A 75 4.94 -14.20 -14.24
C PHE A 75 3.48 -14.36 -13.85
N ARG A 76 3.18 -15.19 -12.84
CA ARG A 76 1.88 -15.15 -12.17
C ARG A 76 1.85 -14.02 -11.16
N VAL A 77 0.97 -13.05 -11.37
CA VAL A 77 0.83 -11.88 -10.51
C VAL A 77 -0.52 -11.89 -9.79
N VAL A 78 -0.50 -11.67 -8.48
CA VAL A 78 -1.70 -11.57 -7.63
C VAL A 78 -1.55 -10.39 -6.67
N LEU A 79 -2.61 -9.58 -6.55
CA LEU A 79 -2.68 -8.53 -5.52
C LEU A 79 -3.33 -9.08 -4.25
N LYS A 80 -2.75 -8.75 -3.10
CA LYS A 80 -3.23 -9.13 -1.76
C LYS A 80 -3.40 -7.86 -0.93
N ASP A 81 -4.36 -7.82 -0.02
CA ASP A 81 -4.56 -6.64 0.80
C ASP A 81 -3.31 -6.35 1.66
N ALA A 82 -2.80 -5.12 1.60
CA ALA A 82 -1.67 -4.68 2.43
C ALA A 82 -2.11 -4.00 3.73
N GLY A 83 -3.39 -3.65 3.88
CA GLY A 83 -3.90 -2.99 5.08
C GLY A 83 -3.31 -1.61 5.40
N HIS A 84 -2.59 -0.98 4.47
CA HIS A 84 -1.95 0.32 4.68
C HIS A 84 -2.91 1.49 4.45
N VAL A 85 -3.53 1.53 3.27
CA VAL A 85 -4.51 2.55 2.87
C VAL A 85 -5.60 1.93 2.00
N PHE A 86 -6.68 2.65 1.73
CA PHE A 86 -7.78 2.16 0.89
C PHE A 86 -7.28 1.66 -0.47
N GLY A 87 -7.33 0.35 -0.71
CA GLY A 87 -6.86 -0.26 -1.95
C GLY A 87 -5.38 -0.63 -2.01
N SER A 88 -4.60 -0.45 -0.94
CA SER A 88 -3.20 -0.82 -0.90
C SER A 88 -3.01 -2.33 -1.05
N ALA A 89 -2.08 -2.73 -1.91
CA ALA A 89 -1.82 -4.13 -2.21
C ALA A 89 -0.36 -4.54 -1.99
N MET A 90 -0.18 -5.68 -1.34
CA MET A 90 1.03 -6.48 -1.53
C MET A 90 0.94 -7.17 -2.89
N VAL A 91 2.07 -7.29 -3.58
CA VAL A 91 2.16 -7.86 -4.93
C VAL A 91 2.91 -9.17 -4.87
N ARG A 92 2.21 -10.27 -5.13
CA ARG A 92 2.82 -11.59 -5.32
C ARG A 92 3.21 -11.77 -6.77
N VAL A 93 4.47 -12.13 -7.02
CA VAL A 93 5.05 -12.44 -8.33
C VAL A 93 5.66 -13.84 -8.25
N ASP A 94 4.95 -14.86 -8.73
CA ASP A 94 5.26 -16.28 -8.52
C ASP A 94 5.49 -16.64 -7.03
N ASP A 95 6.75 -16.76 -6.60
CA ASP A 95 7.15 -17.10 -5.23
C ASP A 95 7.89 -15.96 -4.49
N LEU A 96 7.78 -14.75 -5.05
CA LEU A 96 8.20 -13.50 -4.44
C LEU A 96 6.98 -12.72 -3.96
N LEU A 97 7.08 -12.10 -2.79
CA LEU A 97 6.11 -11.11 -2.32
C LEU A 97 6.80 -9.77 -2.09
N TYR A 98 6.27 -8.73 -2.72
CA TYR A 98 6.59 -7.34 -2.42
C TYR A 98 5.46 -6.76 -1.59
N THR A 99 5.76 -6.26 -0.39
CA THR A 99 4.71 -5.77 0.50
C THR A 99 4.11 -4.44 0.02
N GLY A 100 4.88 -3.62 -0.71
CA GLY A 100 4.65 -2.18 -0.70
C GLY A 100 4.68 -1.67 0.74
N ASP A 101 4.01 -0.55 0.99
CA ASP A 101 3.66 -0.18 2.35
C ASP A 101 2.55 -1.10 2.86
N PHE A 102 2.72 -1.65 4.05
CA PHE A 102 1.80 -2.63 4.63
C PHE A 102 1.61 -2.44 6.12
N ASN A 103 0.46 -2.88 6.63
CA ASN A 103 0.13 -2.87 8.04
C ASN A 103 -0.62 -4.18 8.41
N PRO A 104 0.01 -5.07 9.21
CA PRO A 104 -0.64 -6.29 9.70
C PRO A 104 -1.80 -6.07 10.68
N GLU A 105 -1.80 -4.96 11.42
CA GLU A 105 -2.89 -4.60 12.33
C GLU A 105 -4.10 -4.03 11.55
N GLY A 106 -3.82 -3.43 10.39
CA GLY A 106 -4.79 -2.81 9.50
C GLY A 106 -5.32 -1.46 9.98
N GLY A 107 -6.31 -0.95 9.26
CA GLY A 107 -6.98 0.32 9.55
C GLY A 107 -8.48 0.15 9.74
N SER A 108 -9.15 1.24 10.12
CA SER A 108 -10.61 1.34 10.13
C SER A 108 -11.16 1.47 8.71
N THR A 109 -10.31 1.85 7.75
CA THR A 109 -10.67 2.16 6.35
C THR A 109 -10.06 1.20 5.32
N CYS A 110 -9.31 0.19 5.77
CA CYS A 110 -8.63 -0.80 4.94
C CYS A 110 -8.60 -2.16 5.67
N GLY A 111 -8.21 -3.23 4.96
CA GLY A 111 -8.07 -4.55 5.55
C GLY A 111 -6.77 -4.71 6.32
N ARG A 112 -6.22 -5.94 6.32
CA ARG A 112 -5.00 -6.30 7.03
C ARG A 112 -4.06 -7.04 6.10
N ALA A 113 -2.76 -6.75 6.20
CA ALA A 113 -1.75 -7.61 5.60
C ALA A 113 -1.71 -8.97 6.31
N GLN A 114 -1.84 -10.04 5.53
CA GLN A 114 -1.71 -11.41 6.05
C GLN A 114 -0.39 -12.03 5.59
N PRO A 115 0.32 -12.76 6.47
CA PRO A 115 1.57 -13.41 6.08
C PRO A 115 1.32 -14.49 5.02
N GLU A 116 2.27 -14.64 4.09
CA GLU A 116 2.27 -15.73 3.11
C GLU A 116 3.58 -16.50 3.13
N PHE A 117 3.51 -17.78 2.80
CA PHE A 117 4.70 -18.58 2.51
C PHE A 117 5.23 -18.21 1.12
N VAL A 118 6.45 -17.71 1.11
CA VAL A 118 7.18 -17.24 -0.07
C VAL A 118 8.65 -17.59 0.06
N ARG A 119 9.35 -17.73 -1.06
CA ARG A 119 10.80 -17.88 -1.06
C ARG A 119 11.50 -16.54 -0.83
N ASP A 120 11.04 -15.50 -1.51
CA ASP A 120 11.65 -14.17 -1.48
C ASP A 120 10.64 -13.14 -0.96
N LEU A 121 11.05 -12.34 0.02
CA LEU A 121 10.25 -11.25 0.58
C LEU A 121 10.97 -9.91 0.40
N ILE A 122 10.33 -8.98 -0.31
CA ILE A 122 10.73 -7.57 -0.36
C ILE A 122 9.76 -6.82 0.56
N VAL A 123 10.29 -6.33 1.68
CA VAL A 123 9.48 -5.77 2.77
C VAL A 123 9.75 -4.29 2.95
N ASP A 124 8.69 -3.51 3.20
CA ASP A 124 8.81 -2.15 3.71
C ASP A 124 9.49 -2.17 5.08
N ALA A 125 10.44 -1.25 5.27
CA ALA A 125 11.24 -1.12 6.48
C ALA A 125 11.15 0.30 7.05
N THR A 126 10.05 1.04 6.77
CA THR A 126 9.78 2.37 7.34
C THR A 126 10.02 2.41 8.85
N TYR A 127 9.58 1.36 9.55
CA TYR A 127 9.81 1.17 10.99
C TYR A 127 10.74 0.00 11.32
N GLY A 128 11.63 -0.40 10.40
CA GLY A 128 12.50 -1.58 10.56
C GLY A 128 13.64 -1.44 11.59
N ARG A 129 13.73 -0.32 12.32
CA ARG A 129 14.76 -0.13 13.37
C ARG A 129 14.21 -0.57 14.73
N PRO A 130 15.01 -1.27 15.57
CA PRO A 130 14.54 -1.78 16.87
C PRO A 130 13.95 -0.75 17.85
N GLY A 131 14.24 0.54 17.67
CA GLY A 131 13.68 1.61 18.50
C GLY A 131 12.25 2.01 18.15
N TYR A 132 11.73 1.63 16.98
CA TYR A 132 10.35 1.91 16.58
C TYR A 132 9.42 0.85 17.13
N ASN A 133 8.96 1.06 18.35
CA ASN A 133 7.91 0.26 18.98
C ASN A 133 6.74 1.19 19.30
N PHE A 134 5.60 0.92 18.68
CA PHE A 134 4.40 1.72 18.86
C PHE A 134 3.45 1.03 19.83
N PRO A 135 2.69 1.79 20.63
CA PRO A 135 1.57 1.22 21.39
C PRO A 135 0.54 0.58 20.44
N PRO A 136 -0.25 -0.39 20.93
CA PRO A 136 -1.40 -0.91 20.20
C PRO A 136 -2.30 0.20 19.67
N LYS A 137 -2.88 0.02 18.48
CA LYS A 137 -3.71 1.07 17.84
C LYS A 137 -4.85 1.54 18.75
N HIS A 138 -5.54 0.61 19.41
CA HIS A 138 -6.67 0.92 20.29
C HIS A 138 -6.31 1.78 21.52
N ASP A 139 -5.07 1.68 22.01
CA ASP A 139 -4.59 2.52 23.11
C ASP A 139 -4.41 3.97 22.61
N VAL A 140 -3.82 4.15 21.44
CA VAL A 140 -3.66 5.48 20.81
C VAL A 140 -5.01 6.14 20.50
N GLU A 141 -5.97 5.35 20.01
CA GLU A 141 -7.33 5.83 19.74
C GLU A 141 -8.03 6.27 21.03
N SER A 142 -7.92 5.47 22.08
CA SER A 142 -8.50 5.78 23.39
C SER A 142 -7.89 7.05 23.99
N ASP A 143 -6.57 7.17 23.94
CA ASP A 143 -5.84 8.36 24.41
C ASP A 143 -6.24 9.62 23.63
N LEU A 144 -6.36 9.51 22.30
CA LEU A 144 -6.80 10.61 21.44
C LEU A 144 -8.23 11.05 21.79
N LEU A 145 -9.16 10.11 21.97
CA LEU A 145 -10.55 10.41 22.31
C LEU A 145 -10.68 11.08 23.69
N ASN A 146 -9.95 10.57 24.69
CA ASN A 146 -9.91 11.17 26.03
C ASN A 146 -9.38 12.60 25.97
N TRP A 147 -8.29 12.83 25.23
CA TRP A 147 -7.72 14.16 25.04
C TRP A 147 -8.70 15.10 24.33
N LEU A 148 -9.38 14.62 23.28
CA LEU A 148 -10.39 15.41 22.57
C LEU A 148 -11.54 15.83 23.47
N GLU A 149 -12.06 14.93 24.31
CA GLU A 149 -13.15 15.23 25.25
C GLU A 149 -12.76 16.37 26.20
N MET A 150 -11.52 16.35 26.72
CA MET A 150 -11.01 17.39 27.60
C MET A 150 -10.85 18.73 26.90
N GLU A 151 -10.23 18.75 25.71
CA GLU A 151 -9.93 20.01 25.00
C GLU A 151 -11.18 20.66 24.41
N LEU A 152 -12.17 19.87 23.99
CA LEU A 152 -13.44 20.39 23.49
C LEU A 152 -14.22 21.19 24.53
N ALA A 153 -13.97 20.98 25.83
CA ALA A 153 -14.52 21.82 26.90
C ALA A 153 -13.93 23.24 26.91
N HIS A 154 -12.76 23.44 26.28
CA HIS A 154 -12.03 24.71 26.23
C HIS A 154 -12.14 25.42 24.88
N GLY A 155 -12.58 24.73 23.82
CA GLY A 155 -12.80 25.31 22.51
C GLY A 155 -12.69 24.29 21.37
N PRO A 156 -12.79 24.73 20.11
CA PRO A 156 -12.65 23.84 18.97
C PRO A 156 -11.22 23.27 18.87
N VAL A 157 -11.12 21.98 18.56
CA VAL A 157 -9.85 21.27 18.34
C VAL A 157 -9.64 21.03 16.84
N ALA A 158 -8.40 21.17 16.39
CA ALA A 158 -8.00 20.83 15.03
C ALA A 158 -7.10 19.58 15.03
N LEU A 159 -7.47 18.59 14.22
CA LEU A 159 -6.66 17.40 13.96
C LEU A 159 -6.07 17.46 12.54
N GLY A 160 -4.77 17.21 12.43
CA GLY A 160 -4.07 17.15 11.16
C GLY A 160 -3.89 15.71 10.68
N GLY A 161 -4.14 15.47 9.39
CA GLY A 161 -3.89 14.19 8.74
C GLY A 161 -3.41 14.39 7.30
N TYR A 162 -2.67 13.42 6.78
CA TYR A 162 -2.37 13.37 5.34
C TYR A 162 -3.66 13.23 4.53
N GLU A 163 -3.68 13.78 3.31
CA GLU A 163 -4.86 13.76 2.43
C GLU A 163 -5.40 12.35 2.16
N PHE A 164 -4.54 11.33 2.16
CA PHE A 164 -4.90 9.95 1.90
C PHE A 164 -4.27 8.99 2.91
N GLY A 165 -5.10 8.17 3.54
CA GLY A 165 -4.76 7.30 4.67
C GLY A 165 -5.18 7.92 5.99
N LYS A 166 -4.33 8.78 6.57
CA LYS A 166 -4.50 9.24 7.95
C LYS A 166 -5.77 10.08 8.16
N SER A 167 -6.13 10.96 7.22
CA SER A 167 -7.37 11.75 7.35
C SER A 167 -8.63 10.89 7.37
N GLN A 168 -8.65 9.79 6.61
CA GLN A 168 -9.80 8.87 6.59
C GLN A 168 -9.88 8.07 7.90
N GLU A 169 -8.74 7.63 8.45
CA GLU A 169 -8.70 6.98 9.77
C GLU A 169 -9.15 7.92 10.90
N LEU A 170 -8.89 9.24 10.80
CA LEU A 170 -9.36 10.22 11.78
C LEU A 170 -10.88 10.47 11.72
N ILE A 171 -11.52 10.22 10.58
CA ILE A 171 -12.96 10.43 10.37
C ILE A 171 -13.77 9.20 10.81
N ALA A 172 -13.21 8.01 10.66
CA ALA A 172 -13.86 6.72 10.96
C ALA A 172 -14.05 6.51 12.46
#